data_AF-A0AAU7UZR0-F1
#
_entry.id   AF-A0AAU7UZR0-F1
#
_cell.length_a   1.000
_cell.length_b   1.000
_cell.length_c   1.000
_cell.angle_alpha   90.00
_cell.angle_beta   90.00
_cell.angle_gamma   90.00
#
_symmetry.space_group_name_H-M   'P 1'
#
loop_
_entity.id
_entity.type
_entity.pdbx_description
1 polymer ?
#
loop_
_entity_poly.entity_id
_entity_poly.type
_entity_poly.pdbx_seq_one_letter_code
_entity_poly.pdbx_strand_id
1 'polypeptide(L)'
;MFGILRFVTDSSVVQFLGFFATMLLIVALSMLVGAIQHRWRATGLLTAAASVVVIGGLAATLVTWTRSWSSLWSWIVDASPTTTLVVLPLLVAAVCVGAT
;
A
#
# COMPACT_ATOMS: atom_id res chain seq x y z
N MET A 1 0.02 -7.12 22.84
CA MET A 1 -0.99 -6.13 22.38
C MET A 1 -0.95 -5.92 20.86
N PHE A 2 -0.72 -6.98 20.07
CA PHE A 2 -0.76 -6.98 18.60
C PHE A 2 -1.49 -8.24 18.09
N GLY A 3 -2.72 -8.43 18.57
CA GLY A 3 -3.53 -9.63 18.28
C GLY A 3 -4.45 -9.52 17.07
N ILE A 4 -4.47 -8.39 16.36
CA ILE A 4 -5.42 -8.18 15.25
C ILE A 4 -5.15 -9.16 14.11
N LEU A 5 -3.87 -9.43 13.79
CA LEU A 5 -3.51 -10.38 12.72
C LEU A 5 -3.83 -11.84 13.08
N ARG A 6 -4.01 -12.17 14.37
CA ARG A 6 -4.48 -13.50 14.80
C ARG A 6 -5.91 -13.79 14.34
N PHE A 7 -6.74 -12.78 14.13
CA PHE A 7 -8.08 -12.98 13.56
C PHE A 7 -8.06 -13.22 12.04
N VAL A 8 -6.90 -13.00 11.40
CA VAL A 8 -6.74 -13.08 9.94
C VAL A 8 -5.86 -14.28 9.55
N THR A 9 -4.89 -14.66 10.37
CA THR A 9 -4.03 -15.82 10.10
C THR A 9 -3.55 -16.49 11.39
N ASP A 10 -3.59 -17.82 11.42
CA ASP A 10 -3.08 -18.63 12.54
C ASP A 10 -1.56 -18.84 12.48
N SER A 11 -0.93 -18.55 11.33
CA SER A 11 0.52 -18.73 11.15
C SER A 11 1.30 -17.60 11.79
N SER A 12 2.09 -17.92 12.83
CA SER A 12 2.97 -16.96 13.51
C SER A 12 4.00 -16.33 12.55
N VAL A 13 4.43 -17.06 11.54
CA VAL A 13 5.37 -16.56 10.51
C VAL A 13 4.72 -15.47 9.67
N VAL A 14 3.48 -15.67 9.22
CA VAL A 14 2.75 -14.68 8.38
C VAL A 14 2.41 -13.44 9.20
N GLN A 15 2.09 -13.58 10.48
CA GLN A 15 1.89 -12.42 11.37
C GLN A 15 3.17 -11.58 11.49
N PHE A 16 4.32 -12.23 11.76
CA PHE A 16 5.60 -11.53 11.84
C PHE A 16 5.96 -10.83 10.53
N LEU A 17 5.85 -11.56 9.41
CA LEU A 17 6.10 -11.00 8.07
C LEU A 17 5.14 -9.85 7.75
N GLY A 18 3.88 -9.93 8.17
CA GLY A 18 2.91 -8.85 7.99
C GLY A 18 3.30 -7.57 8.75
N PHE A 19 3.72 -7.70 10.01
CA PHE A 19 4.23 -6.56 10.77
C PHE A 19 5.51 -5.99 10.15
N PHE A 20 6.45 -6.85 9.77
CA PHE A 20 7.69 -6.45 9.13
C PHE A 20 7.43 -5.71 7.80
N ALA A 21 6.59 -6.29 6.93
CA ALA A 21 6.23 -5.70 5.65
C ALA A 21 5.53 -4.35 5.81
N THR A 22 4.65 -4.22 6.81
CA THR A 22 3.97 -2.95 7.11
C THR A 22 4.94 -1.88 7.59
N MET A 23 5.86 -2.23 8.51
CA MET A 23 6.90 -1.30 8.97
C MET A 23 7.83 -0.87 7.84
N LEU A 24 8.24 -1.83 7.00
CA LEU A 24 9.10 -1.58 5.85
C LEU A 24 8.42 -0.65 4.84
N LEU A 25 7.12 -0.85 4.58
CA LEU A 25 6.32 0.05 3.76
C LEU A 25 6.29 1.48 4.32
N ILE A 26 6.04 1.66 5.62
CA ILE A 26 6.01 2.98 6.25
C ILE A 26 7.38 3.67 6.13
N VAL A 27 8.46 2.93 6.34
CA VAL A 27 9.83 3.46 6.20
C VAL A 27 10.10 3.86 4.74
N ALA A 28 9.77 3.01 3.78
CA ALA A 28 9.96 3.27 2.35
C ALA A 28 9.16 4.51 1.89
N LEU A 29 7.91 4.64 2.33
CA LEU A 29 7.09 5.82 2.07
C LEU A 29 7.69 7.08 2.69
N SER A 30 8.15 7.00 3.94
CA SER A 30 8.78 8.12 4.63
C SER A 30 10.06 8.57 3.93
N MET A 31 10.87 7.61 3.46
CA MET A 31 12.07 7.88 2.66
C MET A 31 11.73 8.55 1.32
N LEU A 32 10.72 8.05 0.60
CA LEU A 32 10.28 8.64 -0.67
C LEU A 32 9.80 10.07 -0.48
N VAL A 33 8.96 10.31 0.53
CA VAL A 33 8.48 11.66 0.87
C VAL A 33 9.65 12.57 1.25
N GLY A 34 10.61 12.06 2.04
CA GLY A 34 11.84 12.77 2.37
C GLY A 34 12.68 13.12 1.14
N ALA A 35 12.88 12.19 0.21
CA ALA A 35 13.63 12.39 -1.02
C ALA A 35 12.97 13.45 -1.94
N ILE A 36 11.64 13.37 -2.10
CA ILE A 36 10.86 14.37 -2.84
C ILE A 36 11.03 15.76 -2.21
N GLN A 37 10.90 15.85 -0.89
CA GLN A 37 11.04 17.10 -0.16
C GLN A 37 12.46 17.68 -0.28
N HIS A 38 13.49 16.85 -0.22
CA HIS A 38 14.87 17.28 -0.36
C HIS A 38 15.18 17.81 -1.77
N ARG A 39 14.63 17.17 -2.81
CA ARG A 39 14.92 17.49 -4.21
C ARG A 39 14.05 18.64 -4.76
N TRP A 40 12.76 18.65 -4.43
CA TRP A 40 11.76 19.51 -5.06
C TRP A 40 10.95 20.36 -4.07
N ARG A 41 11.22 20.22 -2.76
CA ARG A 41 10.57 20.97 -1.68
C ARG A 41 9.04 20.86 -1.74
N ALA A 42 8.34 21.92 -1.32
CA ALA A 42 6.88 21.98 -1.25
C ALA A 42 6.20 21.67 -2.60
N THR A 43 6.74 22.15 -3.72
CA THR A 43 6.17 21.87 -5.05
C THR A 43 6.20 20.37 -5.37
N GLY A 44 7.28 19.68 -5.01
CA GLY A 44 7.37 18.22 -5.14
C GLY A 44 6.31 17.47 -4.32
N LEU A 45 6.13 17.88 -3.06
CA LEU A 45 5.11 17.27 -2.21
C LEU A 45 3.68 17.52 -2.72
N LEU A 46 3.39 18.75 -3.16
CA LEU A 46 2.07 19.11 -3.68
C LEU A 46 1.75 18.39 -4.99
N THR A 47 2.74 18.27 -5.88
CA THR A 47 2.58 17.52 -7.14
C THR A 47 2.43 16.02 -6.90
N ALA A 48 3.21 15.44 -5.98
CA ALA A 48 3.04 14.05 -5.57
C ALA A 48 1.64 13.81 -4.97
N ALA A 49 1.19 14.66 -4.05
CA ALA A 49 -0.15 14.56 -3.46
C ALA A 49 -1.26 14.71 -4.53
N ALA A 50 -1.14 15.69 -5.43
CA ALA A 50 -2.07 15.88 -6.54
C ALA A 50 -2.09 14.65 -7.46
N SER A 51 -0.93 14.07 -7.77
CA SER A 51 -0.83 12.87 -8.60
C SER A 51 -1.55 11.67 -7.97
N VAL A 52 -1.41 11.47 -6.65
CA VAL A 52 -2.12 10.41 -5.92
C VAL A 52 -3.62 10.60 -6.01
N VAL A 53 -4.11 11.83 -5.82
CA VAL A 53 -5.55 12.13 -5.91
C VAL A 53 -6.07 11.94 -7.34
N VAL A 54 -5.36 12.42 -8.35
CA VAL A 54 -5.78 12.32 -9.75
C VAL A 54 -5.78 10.86 -10.21
N ILE A 55 -4.68 10.12 -10.00
CA ILE A 55 -4.57 8.72 -10.41
C ILE A 55 -5.57 7.86 -9.62
N GLY A 56 -5.65 8.04 -8.30
CA GLY A 56 -6.61 7.32 -7.45
C GLY A 56 -8.06 7.61 -7.82
N GLY A 57 -8.38 8.87 -8.11
CA GLY A 57 -9.71 9.30 -8.58
C GLY A 57 -10.07 8.68 -9.92
N LEU A 58 -9.15 8.72 -10.90
CA LEU A 58 -9.35 8.08 -12.21
C LEU A 58 -9.55 6.57 -12.08
N ALA A 59 -8.74 5.89 -11.25
CA ALA A 59 -8.90 4.47 -10.98
C ALA A 59 -10.28 4.17 -10.36
N ALA A 60 -10.71 4.96 -9.38
CA ALA A 60 -12.03 4.81 -8.76
C ALA A 60 -13.18 5.06 -9.76
N THR A 61 -13.05 6.06 -10.64
CA THR A 61 -14.00 6.31 -11.72
C THR A 61 -14.08 5.13 -12.68
N LEU A 62 -12.93 4.57 -13.11
CA LEU A 62 -12.89 3.39 -13.97
C LEU A 62 -13.58 2.20 -13.33
N VAL A 63 -13.25 1.89 -12.07
CA VAL A 63 -13.88 0.80 -11.30
C VAL A 63 -15.39 0.98 -11.18
N THR A 64 -15.84 2.22 -10.97
CA THR A 64 -17.26 2.57 -10.88
C THR A 64 -17.94 2.37 -12.24
N TRP A 65 -17.28 2.78 -13.32
CA TRP A 65 -17.78 2.67 -14.68
C TRP A 65 -17.91 1.20 -15.12
N THR A 66 -16.95 0.35 -14.77
CA THR A 66 -17.00 -1.09 -15.04
C THR A 66 -17.90 -1.86 -14.06
N ARG A 67 -18.54 -1.19 -13.09
CA ARG A 67 -19.32 -1.77 -11.98
C ARG A 67 -18.57 -2.90 -11.26
N SER A 68 -17.25 -2.82 -11.21
CA SER A 68 -16.40 -3.91 -10.72
C SER A 68 -16.16 -3.88 -9.20
N TRP A 69 -16.89 -3.05 -8.46
CA TRP A 69 -16.68 -2.94 -7.02
C TRP A 69 -16.83 -4.26 -6.26
N SER A 70 -17.83 -5.05 -6.63
CA SER A 70 -18.06 -6.39 -6.05
C SER A 70 -16.91 -7.35 -6.36
N SER A 71 -16.33 -7.27 -7.56
CA SER A 71 -15.18 -8.09 -7.97
C SER A 71 -13.92 -7.72 -7.18
N LEU A 72 -13.72 -6.44 -6.88
CA LEU A 72 -12.58 -6.00 -6.07
C LEU A 72 -12.74 -6.42 -4.61
N TRP A 73 -13.96 -6.31 -4.06
CA TRP A 73 -14.23 -6.74 -2.69
C TRP A 73 -14.11 -8.25 -2.53
N SER A 74 -14.65 -9.04 -3.46
CA SER A 74 -14.45 -10.49 -3.47
C SER A 74 -12.97 -10.83 -3.56
N TRP A 75 -12.21 -10.22 -4.49
CA TRP A 75 -10.77 -10.45 -4.56
C TRP A 75 -10.04 -10.17 -3.25
N ILE A 76 -10.35 -9.08 -2.53
CA ILE A 76 -9.72 -8.76 -1.24
C ILE A 76 -10.05 -9.81 -0.18
N VAL A 77 -11.31 -10.26 -0.13
CA VAL A 77 -11.78 -11.24 0.87
C VAL A 77 -11.25 -12.65 0.56
N ASP A 78 -11.20 -13.01 -0.72
CA ASP A 78 -10.77 -14.32 -1.20
C ASP A 78 -9.24 -14.44 -1.30
N ALA A 79 -8.52 -13.32 -1.29
CA ALA A 79 -7.07 -13.31 -1.32
C ALA A 79 -6.47 -13.92 -0.04
N SER A 80 -5.40 -14.72 -0.22
CA SER A 80 -4.71 -15.31 0.91
C SER A 80 -4.16 -14.22 1.86
N PRO A 81 -4.20 -14.45 3.19
CA PRO A 81 -3.62 -13.50 4.16
C PRO A 81 -2.18 -13.12 3.84
N THR A 82 -1.38 -14.05 3.32
CA THR A 82 -0.01 -13.80 2.88
C THR A 82 0.06 -12.80 1.74
N THR A 83 -0.83 -12.92 0.75
CA THR A 83 -0.88 -11.99 -0.40
C THR A 83 -1.19 -10.58 0.07
N THR A 84 -2.22 -10.41 0.90
CA THR A 84 -2.71 -9.10 1.32
C THR A 84 -1.82 -8.44 2.37
N LEU A 85 -1.31 -9.21 3.33
CA LEU A 85 -0.56 -8.66 4.48
C LEU A 85 0.95 -8.55 4.22
N VAL A 86 1.49 -9.34 3.29
CA VAL A 86 2.95 -9.45 3.09
C VAL A 86 3.33 -9.03 1.68
N VAL A 87 2.81 -9.73 0.67
CA VAL A 87 3.24 -9.55 -0.72
C VAL A 87 2.91 -8.14 -1.21
N LEU A 88 1.68 -7.68 -0.97
CA LEU A 88 1.22 -6.38 -1.45
C LEU A 88 2.00 -5.21 -0.79
N PRO A 89 2.15 -5.14 0.55
CA PRO A 89 2.98 -4.10 1.17
C PRO A 89 4.45 -4.15 0.73
N LEU A 90 5.04 -5.34 0.57
CA LEU A 90 6.42 -5.47 0.10
C LEU A 90 6.60 -4.98 -1.34
N LEU A 91 5.65 -5.28 -2.23
CA LEU A 91 5.69 -4.79 -3.61
C LEU A 91 5.61 -3.27 -3.66
N VAL A 92 4.68 -2.67 -2.90
CA VAL A 92 4.58 -1.20 -2.84
C VAL A 92 5.84 -0.59 -2.25
N ALA A 93 6.39 -1.18 -1.19
CA ALA A 93 7.62 -0.70 -0.58
C ALA A 93 8.80 -0.77 -1.54
N ALA A 94 8.94 -1.85 -2.31
CA ALA A 94 9.98 -2.00 -3.33
C ALA A 94 9.86 -0.92 -4.43
N VAL A 95 8.63 -0.61 -4.86
CA VAL A 95 8.38 0.49 -5.80
C VAL A 95 8.77 1.84 -5.19
N CYS A 96 8.42 2.09 -3.93
CA CYS A 96 8.80 3.33 -3.24
C CYS A 96 10.31 3.49 -3.12
N VAL A 97 11.03 2.43 -2.76
CA VAL A 97 12.50 2.43 -2.68
C VAL A 97 13.13 2.63 -4.05
N GLY A 98 12.58 2.01 -5.11
CA GLY A 98 13.07 2.23 -6.48
C GLY A 98 12.83 3.65 -7.01
N ALA A 99 11.92 4.41 -6.39
CA ALA A 99 11.55 5.75 -6.79
C ALA A 99 12.25 6.86 -6.00
N THR A 100 13.01 6.53 -4.95
CA THR A 100 13.84 7.49 -4.19
C THR A 100 15.11 7.85 -4.95
#